data_AF-A0A350XA60-F1
#
_entry.id   AF-A0A350XA60-F1
#
_cell.length_a   1.000
_cell.length_b   1.000
_cell.length_c   1.000
_cell.angle_alpha   90.00
_cell.angle_beta   90.00
_cell.angle_gamma   90.00
#
_symmetry.space_group_name_H-M   'P 1'
#
loop_
_entity.id
_entity.type
_entity.pdbx_description
1 polymer ?
#
loop_
_entity_poly.entity_id
_entity_poly.type
_entity_poly.pdbx_seq_one_letter_code
_entity_poly.pdbx_strand_id
1 'polypeptide(L)'
;MMKIPAIYLQSFLKLPQTRGLNAGSLFFLFALLIISPLSANADRSTMAARQAEARAKLSAMNSAQQTYYLQNQVFTNSLQKLGVSQISPSDSYKYGVNSDSKDISDWSSAKAVYHFAMAMKPGFKNYVGGVFLVPKTWQGQTKIATQSILCESSKPDVMPAMPNYRDGTVRCGIGTTEVKLPIAK
;
A
#
# COMPACT_ATOMS: atom_id res chain seq x y z
N MET A 1 10.85 -11.52 -29.20
CA MET A 1 10.37 -11.11 -30.54
C MET A 1 8.97 -10.54 -30.41
N MET A 2 8.85 -9.21 -30.43
CA MET A 2 7.56 -8.52 -30.27
C MET A 2 7.09 -8.07 -31.66
N LYS A 3 6.00 -8.68 -32.15
CA LYS A 3 5.36 -8.31 -33.43
C LYS A 3 4.44 -7.12 -33.20
N ILE A 4 4.83 -5.97 -33.72
CA ILE A 4 3.97 -4.79 -33.80
C ILE A 4 3.10 -4.96 -35.06
N PRO A 5 1.76 -4.88 -34.97
CA PRO A 5 0.88 -5.06 -36.12
C PRO A 5 1.01 -3.92 -37.14
N ALA A 6 1.16 -4.28 -38.41
CA ALA A 6 1.48 -3.43 -39.57
C ALA A 6 0.37 -2.45 -40.02
N ILE A 7 -0.67 -2.22 -39.21
CA ILE A 7 -1.81 -1.37 -39.58
C ILE A 7 -1.53 0.12 -39.32
N TYR A 8 -0.55 0.45 -38.47
CA TYR A 8 -0.18 1.84 -38.20
C TYR A 8 0.80 2.47 -39.22
N LEU A 9 1.32 1.70 -40.19
CA LEU A 9 2.36 2.21 -41.11
C LEU A 9 1.81 2.94 -42.35
N GLN A 10 0.52 2.82 -42.67
CA GLN A 10 -0.01 3.36 -43.93
C GLN A 10 -0.65 4.75 -43.82
N SER A 11 -0.77 5.31 -42.62
CA SER A 11 -1.33 6.66 -42.42
C SER A 11 -0.30 7.80 -42.50
N PHE A 12 1.00 7.48 -42.58
CA PHE A 12 2.08 8.48 -42.42
C PHE A 12 2.74 8.98 -43.72
N LEU A 13 2.31 8.54 -44.90
CA LEU A 13 2.95 8.93 -46.18
C LEU A 13 1.97 9.56 -47.18
N LYS A 14 1.20 10.55 -46.72
CA LYS A 14 0.61 11.57 -47.60
C LYS A 14 0.94 12.96 -47.06
N LEU A 15 2.21 13.33 -47.13
CA LEU A 15 2.60 14.73 -46.97
C LEU A 15 2.45 15.41 -48.34
N PRO A 16 1.71 16.53 -48.45
CA PRO A 16 1.66 17.31 -49.67
C PRO A 16 3.05 17.87 -49.96
N GLN A 17 3.48 17.71 -51.21
CA GLN A 17 4.73 18.26 -51.74
C GLN A 17 4.63 19.80 -51.75
N THR A 18 5.05 20.41 -50.64
CA THR A 18 5.15 21.86 -50.53
C THR A 18 6.53 22.31 -50.98
N ARG A 19 6.52 23.16 -52.01
CA ARG A 19 7.68 23.88 -52.54
C ARG A 19 8.22 24.84 -51.46
N GLY A 20 9.55 24.85 -51.30
CA GLY A 20 10.28 25.87 -50.52
C GLY A 20 10.60 25.45 -49.08
N LEU A 21 11.67 24.66 -48.90
CA LEU A 21 12.20 24.31 -47.58
C LEU A 21 13.35 25.26 -47.23
N ASN A 22 13.07 26.26 -46.41
CA ASN A 22 14.06 27.24 -45.94
C ASN A 22 14.86 26.62 -44.80
N ALA A 23 16.17 26.90 -44.69
CA ALA A 23 17.05 26.32 -43.67
C ALA A 23 16.56 26.48 -42.21
N GLY A 24 15.69 27.47 -41.93
CA GLY A 24 15.04 27.67 -40.63
C GLY A 24 14.02 26.59 -40.24
N SER A 25 13.38 25.93 -41.21
CA SER A 25 12.38 24.87 -40.94
C SER A 25 12.99 23.54 -40.49
N LEU A 26 14.29 23.33 -40.74
CA LEU A 26 14.99 22.11 -40.32
C LEU A 26 15.29 22.13 -38.81
N PHE A 27 15.48 23.32 -38.23
CA PHE A 27 15.77 23.50 -36.80
C PHE A 27 14.59 23.10 -35.89
N PHE A 28 13.36 23.37 -36.33
CA PHE A 28 12.14 22.99 -35.60
C PHE A 28 11.92 21.48 -35.55
N LEU A 29 12.30 20.75 -36.61
CA LEU A 29 12.18 19.30 -36.65
C LEU A 29 13.21 18.61 -35.74
N PHE A 30 14.41 19.18 -35.58
CA PHE A 30 15.38 18.69 -34.60
C PHE A 30 14.97 19.00 -33.15
N ALA A 31 14.37 20.17 -32.89
CA ALA A 31 13.89 20.52 -31.54
C ALA A 31 12.84 19.55 -30.99
N LEU A 32 12.00 18.96 -31.85
CA LEU A 32 10.99 17.96 -31.47
C LEU A 32 11.58 16.58 -31.14
N LEU A 33 12.81 16.27 -31.57
CA LEU A 33 13.53 15.03 -31.23
C LEU A 33 14.32 15.13 -29.91
N ILE A 34 14.50 16.34 -29.36
CA ILE A 34 15.13 16.58 -28.04
C ILE A 34 14.08 16.68 -26.92
N ILE A 35 12.78 16.60 -27.24
CA ILE A 35 11.72 16.46 -26.23
C ILE A 35 11.80 15.04 -25.66
N SER A 36 12.68 14.90 -24.69
CA SER A 36 12.90 13.70 -23.89
C SER A 36 11.57 13.19 -23.31
N PRO A 37 11.38 11.87 -23.15
CA PRO A 37 10.16 11.30 -22.61
C PRO A 37 10.05 11.60 -21.10
N LEU A 38 9.65 12.82 -20.75
CA LEU A 38 9.44 13.25 -19.36
C LEU A 38 8.16 12.64 -18.76
N SER A 39 7.26 12.10 -19.58
CA SER A 39 5.93 11.65 -19.17
C SER A 39 5.87 10.27 -18.49
N ALA A 40 6.83 9.38 -18.73
CA ALA A 40 6.79 8.01 -18.17
C ALA A 40 7.18 7.94 -16.68
N ASN A 41 7.97 8.89 -16.19
CA ASN A 41 8.47 8.89 -14.81
C ASN A 41 7.48 9.52 -13.82
N ALA A 42 6.62 10.41 -14.29
CA ALA A 42 5.58 11.02 -13.47
C ALA A 42 4.62 9.96 -12.91
N ASP A 43 4.22 8.97 -13.71
CA ASP A 43 3.26 7.93 -13.31
C ASP A 43 3.84 6.94 -12.27
N ARG A 44 5.14 6.64 -12.35
CA ARG A 44 5.80 5.82 -11.32
C ARG A 44 5.95 6.55 -9.99
N SER A 45 6.24 7.85 -10.03
CA SER A 45 6.37 8.68 -8.83
C SER A 45 5.06 8.81 -8.05
N THR A 46 3.93 8.94 -8.77
CA THR A 46 2.60 9.03 -8.16
C THR A 46 2.18 7.70 -7.55
N MET A 47 2.42 6.56 -8.20
CA MET A 47 2.15 5.25 -7.62
C MET A 47 2.91 5.02 -6.32
N ALA A 48 4.22 5.32 -6.30
CA ALA A 48 5.04 5.17 -5.10
C ALA A 48 4.56 6.06 -3.94
N ALA A 49 4.20 7.31 -4.23
CA ALA A 49 3.65 8.23 -3.23
C ALA A 49 2.33 7.73 -2.65
N ARG A 50 1.42 7.23 -3.49
CA ARG A 50 0.14 6.68 -3.05
C ARG A 50 0.29 5.38 -2.26
N GLN A 51 1.26 4.54 -2.60
CA GLN A 51 1.62 3.36 -1.79
C GLN A 51 2.25 3.75 -0.45
N ALA A 52 3.05 4.83 -0.41
CA ALA A 52 3.54 5.38 0.85
C ALA A 52 2.41 5.95 1.72
N GLU A 53 1.45 6.65 1.11
CA GLU A 53 0.24 7.16 1.79
C GLU A 53 -0.56 6.02 2.43
N ALA A 54 -0.81 4.93 1.70
CA ALA A 54 -1.54 3.77 2.21
C ALA A 54 -0.85 3.12 3.42
N ARG A 55 0.47 2.95 3.36
CA ARG A 55 1.29 2.42 4.47
C ARG A 55 1.24 3.34 5.69
N ALA A 56 1.35 4.65 5.50
CA ALA A 56 1.27 5.64 6.57
C ALA A 56 -0.10 5.62 7.26
N LYS A 57 -1.19 5.57 6.48
CA LYS A 57 -2.56 5.45 7.02
C LYS A 57 -2.76 4.16 7.82
N LEU A 58 -2.29 3.02 7.32
CA LEU A 58 -2.35 1.74 8.06
C LEU A 58 -1.52 1.77 9.34
N SER A 59 -0.35 2.39 9.31
CA SER A 59 0.47 2.59 10.51
C SER A 59 -0.28 3.43 11.55
N ALA A 60 -0.94 4.52 11.12
CA ALA A 60 -1.75 5.34 12.00
C ALA A 60 -2.94 4.56 12.61
N MET A 61 -3.59 3.68 11.84
CA MET A 61 -4.65 2.78 12.36
C MET A 61 -4.11 1.83 13.42
N ASN A 62 -2.96 1.20 13.17
CA ASN A 62 -2.31 0.33 14.14
C ASN A 62 -1.96 1.08 15.44
N SER A 63 -1.39 2.28 15.34
CA SER A 63 -1.09 3.11 16.51
C SER A 63 -2.37 3.52 17.25
N ALA A 64 -3.41 3.93 16.53
CA ALA A 64 -4.70 4.31 17.11
C ALA A 64 -5.36 3.15 17.85
N GLN A 65 -5.31 1.91 17.33
CA GLN A 65 -5.82 0.75 18.05
C GLN A 65 -5.06 0.45 19.33
N GLN A 66 -3.73 0.59 19.32
CA GLN A 66 -2.93 0.39 20.52
C GLN A 66 -3.35 1.39 21.60
N THR A 67 -3.48 2.67 21.24
CA THR A 67 -3.98 3.71 22.15
C THR A 67 -5.41 3.43 22.62
N TYR A 68 -6.31 3.09 21.70
CA TYR A 68 -7.70 2.78 22.02
C TYR A 68 -7.81 1.58 22.96
N TYR A 69 -7.00 0.54 22.75
CA TYR A 69 -6.94 -0.62 23.63
C TYR A 69 -6.41 -0.24 25.01
N LEU A 70 -5.37 0.58 25.11
CA LEU A 70 -4.86 1.05 26.41
C LEU A 70 -5.95 1.78 27.22
N GLN A 71 -6.79 2.56 26.55
CA GLN A 71 -7.87 3.33 27.17
C GLN A 71 -9.10 2.48 27.52
N ASN A 72 -9.47 1.51 26.68
CA ASN A 72 -10.76 0.83 26.74
C ASN A 72 -10.65 -0.68 27.03
N GLN A 73 -9.44 -1.23 27.06
CA GLN A 73 -9.13 -2.67 27.22
C GLN A 73 -9.82 -3.58 26.17
N VAL A 74 -10.19 -3.00 25.03
CA VAL A 74 -10.84 -3.69 23.91
C VAL A 74 -10.44 -3.05 22.60
N PHE A 75 -10.32 -3.84 21.53
CA PHE A 75 -10.15 -3.30 20.18
C PHE A 75 -11.49 -2.80 19.64
N THR A 76 -11.45 -1.84 18.72
CA THR A 76 -12.64 -1.38 18.02
C THR A 76 -12.65 -1.80 16.56
N ASN A 77 -13.82 -2.04 15.99
CA ASN A 77 -14.02 -2.19 14.55
C ASN A 77 -14.45 -0.87 13.87
N SER A 78 -14.54 0.23 14.62
CA SER A 78 -14.99 1.53 14.13
C SER A 78 -13.81 2.45 13.85
N LEU A 79 -13.64 2.84 12.57
CA LEU A 79 -12.68 3.87 12.18
C LEU A 79 -12.95 5.21 12.86
N GLN A 80 -14.22 5.54 13.11
CA GLN A 80 -14.60 6.78 13.77
C GLN A 80 -14.09 6.82 15.22
N LYS A 81 -14.20 5.69 15.95
CA LYS A 81 -13.71 5.58 17.33
C LYS A 81 -12.19 5.66 17.46
N LEU A 82 -11.46 5.35 16.39
CA LEU A 82 -10.00 5.48 16.35
C LEU A 82 -9.53 6.93 16.19
N GLY A 83 -10.43 7.90 16.00
CA GLY A 83 -10.06 9.31 15.82
C GLY A 83 -9.29 9.58 14.52
N VAL A 84 -9.23 8.61 13.62
CA VAL A 84 -8.52 8.68 12.34
C VAL A 84 -9.42 9.20 11.22
N SER A 85 -10.12 10.31 11.47
CA SER A 85 -11.04 10.94 10.50
C SER A 85 -10.41 11.27 9.15
N GLN A 86 -9.07 11.35 9.08
CA GLN A 86 -8.28 11.55 7.86
C GLN A 86 -8.10 10.28 7.01
N ILE A 87 -8.53 9.11 7.50
CA ILE A 87 -8.54 7.85 6.75
C ILE A 87 -9.84 7.77 5.98
N SER A 88 -9.97 8.67 5.02
CA SER A 88 -10.98 8.58 3.97
C SER A 88 -10.47 7.63 2.87
N PRO A 89 -11.39 6.93 2.18
CA PRO A 89 -11.07 6.31 0.91
C PRO A 89 -10.43 7.35 -0.01
N SER A 90 -9.36 6.95 -0.69
CA SER A 90 -8.80 7.73 -1.79
C SER A 90 -9.14 7.04 -3.10
N ASP A 91 -8.91 7.71 -4.22
CA ASP A 91 -9.10 7.11 -5.55
C ASP A 91 -8.24 5.84 -5.78
N SER A 92 -7.21 5.62 -4.94
CA SER A 92 -6.29 4.50 -5.04
C SER A 92 -6.56 3.38 -4.03
N TYR A 93 -7.22 3.66 -2.90
CA TYR A 93 -7.34 2.70 -1.79
C TYR A 93 -8.66 2.78 -1.03
N LYS A 94 -9.23 1.61 -0.72
CA LYS A 94 -10.30 1.43 0.27
C LYS A 94 -9.72 0.91 1.58
N TYR A 95 -10.19 1.46 2.69
CA TYR A 95 -9.73 1.09 4.04
C TYR A 95 -10.82 0.33 4.80
N GLY A 96 -10.41 -0.63 5.61
CA GLY A 96 -11.32 -1.44 6.42
C GLY A 96 -10.69 -1.92 7.71
N VAL A 97 -11.55 -2.32 8.66
CA VAL A 97 -11.16 -2.95 9.93
C VAL A 97 -11.88 -4.28 10.02
N ASN A 98 -11.15 -5.34 10.39
CA ASN A 98 -11.73 -6.63 10.73
C ASN A 98 -11.18 -7.05 12.10
N SER A 99 -12.06 -7.38 13.03
CA SER A 99 -11.66 -7.95 14.32
C SER A 99 -11.88 -9.45 14.29
N ASP A 100 -10.82 -10.24 14.41
CA ASP A 100 -10.96 -11.67 14.73
C ASP A 100 -10.89 -11.80 16.26
N SER A 101 -12.06 -11.76 16.89
CA SER A 101 -12.18 -11.98 18.33
C SER A 101 -12.13 -13.48 18.61
N LYS A 102 -10.94 -14.07 18.57
CA LYS A 102 -10.70 -15.35 19.27
C LYS A 102 -10.43 -15.04 20.74
N ASP A 103 -11.12 -15.76 21.63
CA ASP A 103 -10.96 -15.59 23.07
C ASP A 103 -9.52 -15.90 23.51
N ILE A 104 -9.00 -15.07 24.43
CA ILE A 104 -7.64 -15.19 25.01
C ILE A 104 -7.51 -16.42 25.93
N SER A 105 -8.60 -17.15 26.17
CA SER A 105 -8.57 -18.36 27.00
C SER A 105 -7.61 -19.43 26.45
N ASP A 106 -7.30 -19.39 25.15
CA ASP A 106 -6.25 -20.18 24.52
C ASP A 106 -5.10 -19.28 24.03
N TRP A 107 -4.00 -19.25 24.79
CA TRP A 107 -2.78 -18.47 24.48
C TRP A 107 -2.11 -18.87 23.16
N SER A 108 -2.59 -19.92 22.48
CA SER A 108 -2.19 -20.27 21.11
C SER A 108 -2.78 -19.34 20.04
N SER A 109 -3.79 -18.53 20.38
CA SER A 109 -4.35 -17.48 19.51
C SER A 109 -4.39 -16.12 20.22
N ALA A 110 -3.44 -15.25 19.90
CA ALA A 110 -3.46 -13.87 20.38
C ALA A 110 -4.72 -13.15 19.85
N LYS A 111 -5.47 -12.51 20.75
CA LYS A 111 -6.56 -11.59 20.35
C LYS A 111 -5.98 -10.48 19.50
N ALA A 112 -6.58 -10.25 18.34
CA ALA A 112 -6.06 -9.34 17.34
C ALA A 112 -7.15 -8.50 16.68
N VAL A 113 -6.73 -7.39 16.10
CA VAL A 113 -7.53 -6.60 15.17
C VAL A 113 -6.70 -6.29 13.94
N TYR A 114 -7.35 -6.33 12.78
CA TYR A 114 -6.73 -6.19 11.49
C TYR A 114 -7.25 -4.97 10.74
N HIS A 115 -6.37 -4.40 9.94
CA HIS A 115 -6.62 -3.22 9.13
C HIS A 115 -6.22 -3.52 7.70
N PHE A 116 -6.99 -3.04 6.73
CA PHE A 116 -6.74 -3.32 5.32
C PHE A 116 -6.66 -2.03 4.53
N ALA A 117 -5.74 -1.99 3.57
CA ALA A 117 -5.76 -1.04 2.46
C ALA A 117 -5.81 -1.84 1.17
N MET A 118 -6.99 -1.87 0.56
CA MET A 118 -7.25 -2.56 -0.70
C MET A 118 -7.05 -1.59 -1.85
N ALA A 119 -6.09 -1.90 -2.72
CA ALA A 119 -5.84 -1.15 -3.94
C ALA A 119 -7.08 -1.18 -4.83
N MET A 120 -7.38 -0.03 -5.46
CA MET A 120 -8.47 0.13 -6.42
C MET A 120 -7.99 0.21 -7.87
N LYS A 121 -6.68 0.23 -8.09
CA LYS A 121 -6.05 0.39 -9.40
C LYS A 121 -5.04 -0.74 -9.65
N PRO A 122 -4.95 -1.25 -10.89
CA PRO A 122 -3.93 -2.25 -11.26
C PRO A 122 -2.51 -1.75 -10.97
N GLY A 123 -1.61 -2.66 -10.61
CA GLY A 123 -0.20 -2.34 -10.32
C GLY A 123 0.06 -1.80 -8.91
N PHE A 124 -0.99 -1.50 -8.14
CA PHE A 124 -0.87 -1.13 -6.73
C PHE A 124 -0.83 -2.37 -5.83
N LYS A 125 -0.03 -2.32 -4.76
CA LYS A 125 0.01 -3.37 -3.73
C LYS A 125 -1.15 -3.24 -2.76
N ASN A 126 -1.62 -4.36 -2.23
CA ASN A 126 -2.55 -4.40 -1.10
C ASN A 126 -1.75 -4.44 0.21
N TYR A 127 -2.33 -3.90 1.29
CA TYR A 127 -1.69 -3.92 2.60
C TYR A 127 -2.64 -4.44 3.69
N VAL A 128 -2.04 -5.12 4.68
CA VAL A 128 -2.72 -5.52 5.91
C VAL A 128 -1.88 -5.16 7.12
N GLY A 129 -2.48 -4.48 8.07
CA GLY A 129 -1.94 -4.21 9.39
C GLY A 129 -2.61 -5.11 10.43
N GLY A 130 -1.91 -5.45 11.50
CA GLY A 130 -2.47 -6.18 12.61
C GLY A 130 -1.95 -5.63 13.93
N VAL A 131 -2.82 -5.58 14.95
CA VAL A 131 -2.45 -5.30 16.33
C VAL A 131 -2.85 -6.50 17.18
N PHE A 132 -1.88 -7.04 17.90
CA PHE A 132 -2.00 -8.27 18.69
C PHE A 132 -1.80 -7.97 20.16
N LEU A 133 -2.52 -8.70 21.02
CA LEU A 133 -2.18 -8.82 22.43
C LEU A 133 -1.18 -9.96 22.60
N VAL A 134 0.03 -9.61 23.03
CA VAL A 134 1.13 -10.56 23.17
C VAL A 134 1.62 -10.59 24.62
N PRO A 135 1.89 -11.77 25.19
CA PRO A 135 2.57 -11.87 26.47
C PRO A 135 4.01 -11.36 26.33
N LYS A 136 4.42 -10.48 27.25
CA LYS A 136 5.79 -10.01 27.39
C LYS A 136 6.23 -10.18 28.84
N THR A 137 7.37 -10.84 29.03
CA THR A 137 7.97 -10.99 30.36
C THR A 137 8.90 -9.82 30.62
N TRP A 138 8.64 -9.07 31.70
CA TRP A 138 9.50 -8.00 32.20
C TRP A 138 9.75 -8.24 33.69
N GLN A 139 11.02 -8.31 34.10
CA GLN A 139 11.42 -8.53 35.50
C GLN A 139 10.74 -9.76 36.15
N GLY A 140 10.64 -10.87 35.41
CA GLY A 140 10.01 -12.11 35.89
C GLY A 140 8.47 -12.08 35.94
N GLN A 141 7.83 -10.96 35.58
CA GLN A 141 6.38 -10.85 35.46
C GLN A 141 5.95 -10.88 33.99
N THR A 142 5.05 -11.80 33.65
CA THR A 142 4.41 -11.81 32.33
C THR A 142 3.22 -10.85 32.33
N LYS A 143 3.28 -9.83 31.48
CA LYS A 143 2.21 -8.86 31.26
C LYS A 143 1.77 -8.89 29.81
N ILE A 144 0.54 -8.45 29.55
CA ILE A 144 0.02 -8.30 28.19
C ILE A 144 0.46 -6.95 27.65
N ALA A 145 1.09 -6.97 26.48
CA ALA A 145 1.43 -5.81 25.71
C ALA A 145 0.73 -5.85 24.35
N THR A 146 0.58 -4.70 23.72
CA THR A 146 0.17 -4.62 22.33
C THR A 146 1.40 -4.68 21.43
N GLN A 147 1.29 -5.37 20.28
CA GLN A 147 2.33 -5.40 19.25
C GLN A 147 1.69 -5.27 17.88
N SER A 148 2.18 -4.33 17.06
CA SER A 148 1.67 -4.11 15.70
C SER A 148 2.61 -4.66 14.62
N ILE A 149 2.03 -5.02 13.48
CA ILE A 149 2.73 -5.40 12.25
C ILE A 149 2.07 -4.76 11.04
N LEU A 150 2.83 -4.54 9.97
CA LEU A 150 2.35 -4.13 8.66
C LEU A 150 2.92 -5.06 7.59
N CYS A 151 2.05 -5.59 6.74
CA CYS A 151 2.40 -6.51 5.67
C CYS A 151 1.86 -6.01 4.32
N GLU A 152 2.58 -6.29 3.24
CA GLU A 152 2.18 -5.99 1.87
C GLU A 152 1.97 -7.27 1.05
N SER A 153 1.07 -7.19 0.07
CA SER A 153 0.81 -8.24 -0.93
C SER A 153 0.98 -7.67 -2.33
N SER A 154 1.70 -8.39 -3.18
CA SER A 154 1.84 -8.08 -4.60
C SER A 154 0.70 -8.59 -5.46
N LYS A 155 -0.24 -9.37 -4.89
CA LYS A 155 -1.44 -9.84 -5.62
C LYS A 155 -2.50 -8.74 -5.58
N PRO A 156 -2.75 -8.03 -6.71
CA PRO A 156 -3.84 -7.06 -6.78
C PRO A 156 -5.18 -7.77 -6.58
N ASP A 157 -6.18 -7.05 -6.07
CA ASP A 157 -7.59 -7.50 -5.95
C ASP A 157 -7.85 -8.75 -5.10
N VAL A 158 -6.83 -9.30 -4.44
CA VAL A 158 -6.97 -10.37 -3.44
C VAL A 158 -6.72 -9.80 -2.05
N MET A 159 -7.66 -10.03 -1.14
CA MET A 159 -7.50 -9.66 0.26
C MET A 159 -6.21 -10.28 0.82
N PRO A 160 -5.27 -9.47 1.36
CA PRO A 160 -4.04 -10.01 1.92
C PRO A 160 -4.33 -10.99 3.06
N ALA A 161 -3.55 -12.06 3.14
CA ALA A 161 -3.63 -12.99 4.26
C ALA A 161 -3.35 -12.25 5.57
N MET A 162 -4.21 -12.45 6.57
CA MET A 162 -4.05 -11.83 7.88
C MET A 162 -2.72 -12.26 8.52
N PRO A 163 -1.99 -11.33 9.16
CA PRO A 163 -0.85 -11.69 10.00
C PRO A 163 -1.31 -12.64 11.11
N ASN A 164 -0.39 -13.42 11.65
CA ASN A 164 -0.67 -14.35 12.74
C ASN A 164 0.37 -14.20 13.86
N TYR A 165 -0.01 -14.63 15.05
CA TYR A 165 0.89 -14.81 16.16
C TYR A 165 1.15 -16.30 16.34
N ARG A 166 2.41 -16.71 16.16
CA ARG A 166 2.87 -18.09 16.38
C ARG A 166 4.23 -18.07 17.03
N ASP A 167 4.45 -18.99 17.97
CA ASP A 167 5.75 -19.21 18.61
C ASP A 167 6.34 -17.93 19.22
N GLY A 168 5.52 -17.13 19.90
CA GLY A 168 5.98 -15.89 20.54
C GLY A 168 6.17 -14.70 19.59
N THR A 169 5.91 -14.87 18.28
CA THR A 169 6.25 -13.88 17.26
C THR A 169 5.06 -13.54 16.37
N VAL A 170 4.86 -12.24 16.12
CA VAL A 170 3.90 -11.75 15.13
C VAL A 170 4.53 -11.83 13.74
N ARG A 171 3.86 -12.47 12.77
CA ARG A 171 4.38 -12.72 11.43
C ARG A 171 3.33 -12.44 10.36
N CYS A 172 3.79 -11.99 9.20
CA CYS A 172 2.93 -11.81 8.04
C CYS A 172 2.32 -13.13 7.55
N GLY A 173 1.08 -13.06 7.04
CA GLY A 173 0.38 -14.21 6.49
C GLY A 173 1.02 -14.71 5.19
N ILE A 174 0.67 -15.93 4.77
CA ILE A 174 1.21 -16.55 3.55
C ILE A 174 0.96 -15.65 2.33
N GLY A 175 2.01 -15.43 1.53
CA GLY A 175 1.94 -14.58 0.33
C GLY A 175 1.98 -13.08 0.63
N THR A 176 2.28 -12.69 1.86
CA THR A 176 2.51 -11.29 2.25
C THR A 176 3.92 -11.12 2.82
N THR A 177 4.46 -9.90 2.81
CA THR A 177 5.80 -9.59 3.29
C THR A 177 5.76 -8.41 4.24
N GLU A 178 6.56 -8.46 5.31
CA GLU A 178 6.61 -7.40 6.31
C GLU A 178 7.17 -6.11 5.72
N VAL A 179 6.44 -5.02 5.95
CA VAL A 179 6.86 -3.67 5.59
C VAL A 179 7.63 -3.09 6.75
N LYS A 180 8.96 -3.03 6.62
CA LYS A 180 9.80 -2.28 7.55
C LYS A 180 9.61 -0.78 7.26
N LEU A 181 8.83 -0.11 8.10
CA LEU A 181 8.74 1.35 8.03
C LEU A 181 10.09 1.93 8.49
N PRO A 182 10.66 2.90 7.76
CA PRO A 182 11.87 3.58 8.22
C PRO A 182 11.55 4.25 9.55
N ILE A 183 12.30 3.88 10.59
CA ILE A 183 12.26 4.56 11.88
C ILE A 183 12.70 6.00 11.57
N ALA A 184 11.83 6.98 11.80
CA ALA A 184 12.23 8.37 11.79
C ALA A 184 13.31 8.52 12.87
N LYS A 185 14.55 8.73 12.44
CA LYS A 185 15.68 9.04 13.32
C LYS A 185 15.54 10.44 13.90
#